data_AF-A0A967ILK3-F1
#
_entry.id   AF-A0A967ILK3-F1
#
_cell.length_a   1.000
_cell.length_b   1.000
_cell.length_c   1.000
_cell.angle_alpha   90.00
_cell.angle_beta   90.00
_cell.angle_gamma   90.00
#
_symmetry.space_group_name_H-M   'P 1'
#
loop_
_entity.id
_entity.type
_entity.pdbx_description
1 polymer ?
#
loop_
_entity_poly.entity_id
_entity_poly.type
_entity_poly.pdbx_seq_one_letter_code
_entity_poly.pdbx_strand_id
1 'polypeptide(L)' 'QFKKHQVDGVIATNTTLSREGVEHLPHGQEQGGLSGAPVFEKSTAVLRQLCQALDGAMPVIGVGGILQ' A
#
# COMPACT_ATOMS: atom_id res chain seq x y z
N GLN A 1 -6.64 -16.51 5.85
CA GLN A 1 -7.97 -15.87 5.74
C GLN A 1 -8.48 -15.76 4.31
N PHE A 2 -7.69 -15.26 3.34
CA PHE A 2 -8.13 -15.12 1.95
C PHE A 2 -8.57 -16.43 1.28
N LYS A 3 -7.82 -17.53 1.47
CA LYS A 3 -8.18 -18.87 0.98
C LYS A 3 -9.57 -19.35 1.45
N LYS A 4 -9.96 -19.00 2.68
CA LYS A 4 -11.26 -19.39 3.25
C LYS A 4 -12.44 -18.70 2.52
N HIS A 5 -12.20 -17.54 1.94
CA HIS A 5 -13.21 -16.71 1.28
C HIS A 5 -13.13 -16.79 -0.25
N GLN A 6 -12.34 -17.72 -0.81
CA GLN A 6 -12.17 -17.90 -2.26
C GLN A 6 -11.80 -16.60 -2.98
N VAL A 7 -10.93 -15.80 -2.37
CA VAL A 7 -10.41 -14.56 -2.98
C VAL A 7 -9.41 -14.92 -4.08
N ASP A 8 -9.61 -14.38 -5.27
CA ASP A 8 -8.76 -14.66 -6.45
C ASP A 8 -7.43 -13.90 -6.46
N GLY A 9 -7.32 -12.81 -5.69
CA GLY A 9 -6.11 -12.00 -5.60
C GLY A 9 -6.27 -10.79 -4.70
N VAL A 10 -5.18 -10.09 -4.44
CA VAL A 10 -5.17 -8.92 -3.54
C VAL A 10 -4.44 -7.73 -4.16
N ILE A 11 -4.92 -6.51 -3.88
CA ILE A 11 -4.28 -5.24 -4.28
C ILE A 11 -3.61 -4.63 -3.04
N ALA A 12 -2.35 -4.26 -3.16
CA ALA A 12 -1.53 -3.69 -2.09
C ALA A 12 -0.77 -2.45 -2.62
N THR A 13 -1.12 -1.21 -2.31
CA THR A 13 -2.01 -0.75 -1.22
C THR A 13 -2.98 0.34 -1.69
N ASN A 14 -3.97 0.61 -0.84
CA ASN A 14 -4.72 1.86 -0.91
C ASN A 14 -3.86 3.02 -0.35
N THR A 15 -4.44 4.22 -0.31
CA THR A 15 -3.92 5.42 0.34
C THR A 15 -3.61 5.19 1.82
N THR A 16 -2.72 6.01 2.40
CA THR A 16 -2.37 5.96 3.83
C THR A 16 -2.92 7.16 4.58
N LEU A 17 -3.27 6.99 5.86
CA LEU A 17 -3.59 8.10 6.76
C LEU A 17 -2.34 8.74 7.37
N SER A 18 -1.18 8.11 7.20
CA SER A 18 0.10 8.66 7.63
C SER A 18 0.42 9.94 6.87
N ARG A 19 0.86 10.98 7.60
CA ARG A 19 1.41 12.21 7.03
C ARG A 19 2.94 12.29 7.11
N GLU A 20 3.58 11.21 7.57
CA GLU A 20 5.05 11.10 7.66
C GLU A 20 5.77 11.52 6.37
N GLY A 21 6.67 12.49 6.50
CA GLY A 21 7.50 13.02 5.42
C GLY A 21 6.87 14.21 4.67
N VAL A 22 5.59 14.53 4.91
CA VAL A 22 4.87 15.63 4.24
C VAL A 22 4.21 16.61 5.20
N GLU A 23 4.41 16.46 6.52
CA GLU A 23 3.75 17.26 7.56
C GLU A 23 4.07 18.75 7.48
N HIS A 24 5.24 19.07 6.91
CA HIS A 24 5.77 20.43 6.76
C HIS A 24 5.26 21.14 5.50
N LEU A 25 4.56 20.43 4.60
CA LEU A 25 4.01 21.00 3.38
C LEU A 25 2.71 21.75 3.65
N PRO A 26 2.29 22.70 2.77
CA PRO A 26 1.10 23.52 3.00
C PRO A 26 -0.19 22.74 3.30
N HIS A 27 -0.34 21.54 2.73
CA HIS A 27 -1.49 20.66 2.90
C HIS A 27 -1.19 19.43 3.77
N GLY A 28 -0.07 19.42 4.50
CA GLY A 28 0.41 18.28 5.28
C GLY A 28 -0.53 17.80 6.39
N GLN A 29 -1.48 18.65 6.81
CA GLN A 29 -2.44 18.40 7.89
C GLN A 29 -3.87 18.15 7.39
N GLU A 30 -4.10 18.05 6.09
CA GLU A 30 -5.44 17.76 5.57
C GLU A 30 -5.93 16.37 5.99
N GLN A 31 -7.24 16.17 6.05
CA GLN A 31 -7.84 14.86 6.27
C GLN A 31 -7.93 14.06 4.96
N GLY A 32 -8.06 12.73 5.08
CA GLY A 32 -8.17 11.82 3.94
C GLY A 32 -6.88 11.06 3.63
N GLY A 33 -6.85 10.40 2.48
CA GLY A 33 -5.75 9.53 2.07
C GLY A 33 -4.58 10.28 1.42
N LEU A 34 -3.35 9.95 1.83
CA LEU A 34 -2.12 10.31 1.14
C LEU A 34 -1.76 9.25 0.07
N SER A 35 -1.30 9.72 -1.07
CA SER A 35 -0.93 8.92 -2.26
C SER A 35 0.37 9.44 -2.88
N GLY A 36 0.85 8.76 -3.93
CA GLY A 36 2.01 9.22 -4.72
C GLY A 36 3.35 8.85 -4.10
N ALA A 37 4.42 9.58 -4.47
CA ALA A 37 5.79 9.30 -4.05
C ALA A 37 5.96 8.99 -2.54
N PRO A 38 5.34 9.76 -1.61
CA PRO A 38 5.56 9.57 -0.18
C PRO A 38 5.14 8.19 0.35
N VAL A 39 4.26 7.48 -0.35
CA VAL A 39 3.77 6.17 0.11
C VAL A 39 4.60 4.99 -0.38
N PHE A 40 5.57 5.21 -1.28
CA PHE A 40 6.31 4.14 -1.96
C PHE A 40 6.92 3.09 -1.01
N GLU A 41 7.68 3.52 0.00
CA GLU A 41 8.35 2.61 0.93
C GLU A 41 7.35 1.81 1.77
N LYS A 42 6.30 2.49 2.28
CA LYS A 42 5.26 1.85 3.09
C LYS A 42 4.45 0.84 2.26
N SER A 43 4.06 1.21 1.05
CA SER A 43 3.35 0.33 0.13
C SER A 43 4.21 -0.88 -0.25
N THR A 44 5.50 -0.68 -0.52
CA THR A 44 6.44 -1.76 -0.85
C THR A 44 6.66 -2.72 0.32
N ALA A 45 6.73 -2.20 1.56
CA ALA A 45 6.85 -3.03 2.76
C ALA A 45 5.62 -3.95 2.94
N VAL A 46 4.41 -3.41 2.77
CA VAL A 46 3.16 -4.19 2.83
C VAL A 46 3.10 -5.22 1.69
N LEU A 47 3.46 -4.82 0.47
CA LEU A 47 3.53 -5.72 -0.67
C LEU A 47 4.45 -6.91 -0.38
N ARG A 48 5.65 -6.67 0.16
CA ARG A 48 6.60 -7.73 0.54
C ARG A 48 6.02 -8.67 1.59
N GLN A 49 5.38 -8.13 2.64
CA GLN A 49 4.76 -8.93 3.69
C GLN A 49 3.63 -9.81 3.13
N LEU A 50 2.81 -9.28 2.23
CA LEU A 50 1.73 -10.04 1.59
C LEU A 50 2.28 -11.13 0.68
N CYS A 51 3.27 -10.84 -0.16
CA CYS A 51 3.91 -11.84 -1.00
C CYS A 51 4.50 -13.00 -0.16
N GLN A 52 5.16 -12.68 0.95
CA GLN A 52 5.69 -13.69 1.88
C GLN A 52 4.59 -14.51 2.56
N ALA A 53 3.55 -13.85 3.07
CA ALA A 53 2.46 -14.52 3.78
C ALA A 53 1.57 -15.37 2.87
N LEU A 54 1.44 -14.99 1.61
CA LEU A 54 0.63 -15.71 0.62
C LEU A 54 1.40 -16.84 -0.06
N ASP A 55 2.73 -16.80 -0.05
CA ASP A 55 3.61 -17.87 -0.55
C ASP A 55 3.19 -18.39 -1.94
N GLY A 56 2.96 -17.45 -2.87
CA GLY A 56 2.55 -17.74 -4.24
C GLY A 56 1.14 -18.32 -4.40
N ALA A 57 0.34 -18.42 -3.34
CA ALA A 57 -0.97 -19.05 -3.41
C ALA A 57 -2.05 -18.23 -4.16
N MET A 58 -1.80 -16.94 -4.40
CA MET A 58 -2.63 -16.08 -5.25
C MET A 58 -1.83 -14.86 -5.75
N PRO A 59 -2.24 -14.21 -6.85
CA PRO A 59 -1.65 -12.98 -7.33
C PRO A 59 -1.74 -11.83 -6.32
N VAL A 60 -0.68 -11.01 -6.28
CA VAL A 60 -0.59 -9.78 -5.50
C VAL A 60 -0.26 -8.63 -6.45
N ILE A 61 -1.10 -7.60 -6.48
CA ILE A 61 -0.95 -6.45 -7.36
C ILE A 61 -0.43 -5.26 -6.53
N GLY A 62 0.79 -4.82 -6.81
CA GLY A 62 1.44 -3.68 -6.17
C GLY A 62 0.93 -2.33 -6.68
N VAL A 63 0.54 -1.44 -5.78
CA VAL A 63 0.07 -0.07 -6.04
C VAL A 63 0.58 0.86 -4.95
N GLY A 64 1.01 2.07 -5.32
CA GLY A 64 1.46 3.11 -4.39
C GLY A 64 2.87 3.62 -4.72
N GLY A 65 2.96 4.91 -5.06
CA GLY A 65 4.26 5.58 -5.27
C GLY A 65 5.08 5.13 -6.47
N ILE A 66 4.48 4.47 -7.47
CA ILE A 66 5.15 4.06 -8.71
C ILE A 66 5.32 5.28 -9.61
N LEU A 67 6.57 5.67 -9.89
CA LEU A 67 6.94 6.84 -10.70
C LEU A 67 8.01 6.45 -11.72
N GLN A 68 8.14 7.24 -12.80
CA GLN A 68 9.17 7.07 -13.85
C GLN A 68 10.48 7.79 -13.49
#